data_AF-A0A3A5SPL2-F1
#
_entry.id   AF-A0A3A5SPL2-F1
#
_cell.length_a   1.000
_cell.length_b   1.000
_cell.length_c   1.000
_cell.angle_alpha   90.00
_cell.angle_beta   90.00
_cell.angle_gamma   90.00
#
_symmetry.space_group_name_H-M   'P 1'
#
loop_
_entity.id
_entity.type
_entity.pdbx_description
1 polymer ?
#
loop_
_entity_poly.entity_id
_entity_poly.type
_entity_poly.pdbx_seq_one_letter_code
_entity_poly.pdbx_strand_id
1 'polypeptide(L)'
;MAADMTDETIAQNMERIEKMSIKEIQKEIEFLESPGYNCEGLVCADGVIVPRTRMLRKVLWEKKTSQKSLTALQWAKEGYVVNPDATGTAWKNNSHNFKATYIYYVSEEVHEDKEAAKEFLKSRRKEKKE
;
A
#
# COMPACT_ATOMS: atom_id res chain seq x y z
N MET A 1 10.94 1.83 -31.34
CA MET A 1 10.62 1.83 -29.90
C MET A 1 11.64 0.94 -29.23
N ALA A 2 12.45 1.47 -28.30
CA ALA A 2 13.33 0.63 -27.50
C ALA A 2 12.48 -0.16 -26.49
N ALA A 3 12.82 -1.42 -26.27
CA ALA A 3 12.13 -2.28 -25.32
C ALA A 3 13.16 -3.17 -24.65
N ASP A 4 13.02 -3.37 -23.34
CA ASP A 4 13.81 -4.39 -22.67
C ASP A 4 13.20 -5.76 -22.93
N MET A 5 14.01 -6.80 -22.78
CA MET A 5 13.61 -8.17 -23.01
C MET A 5 13.74 -8.99 -21.73
N THR A 6 12.83 -9.94 -21.55
CA THR A 6 12.87 -10.95 -20.51
C THR A 6 12.49 -12.31 -21.09
N ASP A 7 13.09 -13.37 -20.59
CA ASP A 7 12.71 -14.75 -20.92
C ASP A 7 11.43 -15.18 -20.15
N GLU A 8 10.97 -14.37 -19.21
CA GLU A 8 9.71 -14.62 -18.49
C GLU A 8 8.50 -14.46 -19.42
N THR A 9 7.48 -15.30 -19.22
CA THR A 9 6.16 -15.05 -19.78
C THR A 9 5.48 -13.88 -19.08
N ILE A 10 4.45 -13.30 -19.70
CA ILE A 10 3.64 -12.23 -19.11
C ILE A 10 3.05 -12.68 -17.77
N ALA A 11 2.61 -13.94 -17.67
CA ALA A 11 2.09 -14.52 -16.44
C ALA A 11 3.15 -14.62 -15.35
N GLN A 12 4.35 -15.14 -15.67
CA GLN A 12 5.46 -15.25 -14.73
C GLN A 12 5.91 -13.86 -14.21
N ASN A 13 5.97 -12.88 -15.11
CA ASN A 13 6.28 -11.50 -14.73
C ASN A 13 5.19 -10.91 -13.82
N MET A 14 3.90 -11.20 -14.08
CA MET A 14 2.80 -10.78 -13.21
C MET A 14 2.94 -11.39 -11.81
N GLU A 15 3.15 -12.70 -11.70
CA GLU A 15 3.35 -13.39 -10.41
C GLU A 15 4.56 -12.86 -9.64
N ARG A 16 5.65 -12.53 -10.35
CA ARG A 16 6.84 -11.92 -9.74
C ARG A 16 6.50 -10.55 -9.16
N ILE A 17 5.78 -9.71 -9.92
CA ILE A 17 5.36 -8.37 -9.47
C ILE A 17 4.39 -8.47 -8.29
N GLU A 18 3.47 -9.43 -8.29
CA GLU A 18 2.52 -9.67 -7.19
C GLU A 18 3.21 -10.03 -5.87
N LYS A 19 4.38 -10.69 -5.92
CA LYS A 19 5.17 -11.03 -4.72
C LYS A 19 5.95 -9.83 -4.16
N MET A 20 6.17 -8.78 -4.96
CA MET A 20 6.87 -7.58 -4.50
C MET A 20 6.02 -6.76 -3.51
N SER A 21 6.70 -6.05 -2.61
CA SER A 21 6.10 -5.06 -1.73
C SER A 21 5.68 -3.81 -2.51
N ILE A 22 4.76 -3.02 -1.94
CA ILE A 22 4.33 -1.75 -2.55
C ILE A 22 5.52 -0.80 -2.74
N LYS A 23 6.42 -0.74 -1.77
CA LYS A 23 7.63 0.10 -1.81
C LYS A 23 8.56 -0.30 -2.96
N GLU A 24 8.78 -1.60 -3.17
CA GLU A 24 9.60 -2.10 -4.29
C GLU A 24 8.96 -1.77 -5.64
N ILE A 25 7.64 -1.98 -5.78
CA ILE A 25 6.92 -1.65 -7.01
C ILE A 25 7.01 -0.16 -7.32
N GLN A 26 6.87 0.70 -6.31
CA GLN A 26 7.00 2.16 -6.47
C GLN A 26 8.40 2.56 -6.93
N LYS A 27 9.45 1.99 -6.31
CA LYS A 27 10.84 2.25 -6.68
C LYS A 27 11.15 1.78 -8.09
N GLU A 28 10.61 0.63 -8.50
CA GLU A 28 10.76 0.11 -9.86
C GLU A 28 10.10 1.03 -10.89
N ILE A 29 8.87 1.50 -10.62
CA ILE A 29 8.20 2.47 -11.50
C ILE A 29 9.01 3.76 -11.62
N GLU A 30 9.51 4.29 -10.50
CA GLU A 30 10.34 5.50 -10.47
C GLU A 30 11.63 5.33 -11.30
N PHE A 31 12.28 4.17 -11.19
CA PHE A 31 13.45 3.84 -12.00
C PHE A 31 13.11 3.78 -13.50
N LEU A 32 12.04 3.10 -13.87
CA LEU A 32 11.64 2.93 -15.27
C LEU A 32 11.11 4.22 -15.92
N GLU A 33 10.66 5.17 -15.11
CA GLU A 33 10.20 6.50 -15.55
C GLU A 33 11.27 7.58 -15.35
N SER A 34 12.47 7.18 -14.92
CA SER A 34 13.58 8.10 -14.68
C SER A 34 14.04 8.76 -15.99
N PRO A 35 14.45 10.06 -15.94
CA PRO A 35 14.99 10.74 -17.11
C PRO A 35 16.19 9.98 -17.67
N GLY A 36 16.11 9.55 -18.93
CA GLY A 36 17.17 8.80 -19.61
C GLY A 36 16.90 7.30 -19.77
N TYR A 37 15.89 6.75 -19.08
CA TYR A 37 15.38 5.42 -19.39
C TYR A 37 14.49 5.49 -20.63
N ASN A 38 14.87 4.81 -21.72
CA ASN A 38 14.26 5.00 -23.04
C ASN A 38 13.38 3.83 -23.49
N CYS A 39 13.28 2.76 -22.70
CA CYS A 39 12.51 1.59 -23.07
C CYS A 39 11.02 1.77 -22.72
N GLU A 40 10.20 1.94 -23.75
CA GLU A 40 8.75 2.16 -23.61
C GLU A 40 7.98 0.84 -23.45
N GLY A 41 8.59 -0.29 -23.81
CA GLY A 41 7.99 -1.62 -23.74
C GLY A 41 8.82 -2.66 -23.00
N LEU A 42 8.16 -3.75 -22.62
CA LEU A 42 8.80 -5.00 -22.18
C LEU A 42 8.40 -6.11 -23.16
N VAL A 43 9.39 -6.74 -23.79
CA VAL A 43 9.21 -7.95 -24.58
C VAL A 43 9.36 -9.16 -23.65
N CYS A 44 8.27 -9.92 -23.50
CA CYS A 44 8.21 -11.20 -22.80
C CYS A 44 8.27 -12.35 -23.81
N ALA A 45 8.46 -13.58 -23.31
CA ALA A 45 8.53 -14.78 -24.15
C ALA A 45 7.25 -15.04 -24.98
N ASP A 46 6.10 -14.59 -24.50
CA ASP A 46 4.76 -14.83 -25.06
C ASP A 46 4.02 -13.55 -25.50
N GLY A 47 4.67 -12.39 -25.46
CA GLY A 47 4.05 -11.15 -25.93
C GLY A 47 4.81 -9.88 -25.54
N VAL A 48 4.21 -8.72 -25.85
CA VAL A 48 4.81 -7.40 -25.58
C VAL A 48 3.89 -6.56 -24.70
N ILE A 49 4.44 -5.97 -23.64
CA ILE A 49 3.75 -5.08 -22.72
C ILE A 49 4.15 -3.64 -23.02
N VAL A 50 3.17 -2.80 -23.35
CA VAL A 50 3.33 -1.34 -23.51
C VAL A 50 2.19 -0.60 -22.79
N PRO A 51 2.47 0.45 -22.00
CA PRO A 51 3.81 0.88 -21.56
C PRO A 51 4.47 -0.15 -20.65
N ARG A 52 5.81 -0.13 -20.54
CA ARG A 52 6.61 -1.05 -19.71
C ARG A 52 6.10 -1.15 -18.27
N THR A 53 5.67 -0.03 -17.68
CA THR A 53 5.18 0.04 -16.30
C THR A 53 3.72 -0.41 -16.13
N ARG A 54 3.02 -0.81 -17.21
CA ARG A 54 1.59 -1.16 -17.17
C ARG A 54 1.26 -2.22 -16.12
N MET A 55 2.06 -3.29 -16.06
CA MET A 55 1.85 -4.39 -15.12
C MET A 55 2.14 -3.97 -13.67
N LEU A 56 3.26 -3.26 -13.45
CA LEU A 56 3.62 -2.68 -12.16
C LEU A 56 2.51 -1.77 -11.62
N ARG A 57 1.99 -0.87 -12.47
CA ARG A 57 0.91 0.06 -12.11
C ARG A 57 -0.41 -0.67 -11.79
N LYS A 58 -0.74 -1.72 -12.55
CA LYS A 58 -1.93 -2.55 -12.29
C LYS A 58 -1.85 -3.20 -10.91
N VAL A 59 -0.76 -3.93 -10.64
CA VAL A 59 -0.57 -4.62 -9.35
C VAL A 59 -0.47 -3.62 -8.19
N LEU A 60 0.21 -2.48 -8.41
CA LEU A 60 0.28 -1.41 -7.40
C LEU A 60 -1.12 -0.90 -7.02
N TRP A 61 -1.98 -0.67 -8.01
CA TRP A 61 -3.34 -0.21 -7.78
C TRP A 61 -4.15 -1.26 -7.02
N GLU A 62 -4.10 -2.53 -7.45
CA GLU A 62 -4.80 -3.64 -6.80
C GLU A 62 -4.37 -3.83 -5.33
N LYS A 63 -3.05 -3.73 -5.05
CA LYS A 63 -2.52 -3.78 -3.69
C LYS A 63 -3.00 -2.61 -2.84
N LYS A 64 -2.97 -1.38 -3.38
CA LYS A 64 -3.43 -0.18 -2.66
C LYS A 64 -4.93 -0.18 -2.38
N THR A 65 -5.75 -0.69 -3.30
CA THR A 65 -7.21 -0.75 -3.12
C THR A 65 -7.65 -1.90 -2.23
N SER A 66 -6.91 -3.01 -2.23
CA SER A 66 -7.18 -4.17 -1.38
C SER A 66 -6.59 -4.02 0.03
N GLN A 67 -5.79 -2.99 0.28
CA GLN A 67 -5.20 -2.75 1.60
C GLN A 67 -6.28 -2.46 2.63
N LYS A 68 -6.21 -3.23 3.72
CA LYS A 68 -7.05 -3.01 4.89
C LYS A 68 -6.66 -1.68 5.54
N SER A 69 -7.61 -0.76 5.60
CA SER A 69 -7.46 0.53 6.30
C SER A 69 -8.43 0.58 7.49
N LEU A 70 -7.87 0.78 8.68
CA LEU A 70 -8.62 0.79 9.93
C LEU A 70 -8.18 1.94 10.81
N THR A 71 -9.06 2.38 11.70
CA THR A 71 -8.70 3.34 12.76
C THR A 71 -7.75 2.68 13.77
N ALA A 72 -6.96 3.49 14.49
CA ALA A 72 -6.06 2.99 15.55
C ALA A 72 -6.77 2.09 16.57
N LEU A 73 -8.03 2.40 16.90
CA LEU A 73 -8.83 1.62 17.84
C LEU A 73 -9.29 0.28 17.27
N GLN A 74 -9.55 0.20 15.96
CA GLN A 74 -9.86 -1.06 15.29
C GLN A 74 -8.61 -1.94 15.20
N TRP A 75 -7.45 -1.38 14.85
CA TRP A 75 -6.18 -2.10 14.87
C TRP A 75 -5.82 -2.64 16.25
N ALA A 76 -5.99 -1.84 17.30
CA ALA A 76 -5.72 -2.27 18.67
C ALA A 76 -6.63 -3.44 19.11
N LYS A 77 -7.86 -3.53 18.60
CA LYS A 77 -8.73 -4.70 18.84
C LYS A 77 -8.21 -5.97 18.18
N GLU A 78 -7.49 -5.84 17.07
CA GLU A 78 -6.84 -6.95 16.37
C GLU A 78 -5.46 -7.28 16.94
N GLY A 79 -4.96 -6.48 17.90
CA GLY A 79 -3.65 -6.69 18.52
C GLY A 79 -2.50 -5.95 17.83
N TYR A 80 -2.81 -4.94 17.03
CA TYR A 80 -1.84 -4.11 16.31
C TYR A 80 -1.77 -2.71 16.90
N VAL A 81 -0.59 -2.09 16.82
CA VAL A 81 -0.33 -0.73 17.26
C VAL A 81 0.19 0.10 16.09
N VAL A 82 -0.26 1.35 16.03
CA VAL A 82 0.16 2.31 15.00
C VAL A 82 1.62 2.69 15.23
N ASN A 83 2.41 2.66 14.16
CA ASN A 83 3.83 3.03 14.21
C ASN A 83 3.97 4.52 14.57
N PRO A 84 5.05 4.91 15.27
CA PRO A 84 5.27 6.32 15.64
C PRO A 84 5.39 7.27 14.44
N ASP A 85 5.83 6.78 13.28
CA ASP A 85 6.01 7.50 12.02
C ASP A 85 4.79 7.44 11.09
N ALA A 86 3.71 6.77 11.53
CA ALA A 86 2.50 6.64 10.73
C ALA A 86 1.83 8.00 10.50
N THR A 87 1.55 8.32 9.24
CA THR A 87 0.86 9.56 8.88
C THR A 87 -0.65 9.35 8.94
N GLY A 88 -1.11 8.18 8.48
CA GLY A 88 -2.52 7.87 8.30
C GLY A 88 -3.18 8.73 7.22
N THR A 89 -4.37 8.30 6.80
CA THR A 89 -5.20 9.04 5.85
C THR A 89 -6.42 9.60 6.56
N ALA A 90 -6.54 10.93 6.55
CA ALA A 90 -7.67 11.64 7.10
C ALA A 90 -8.87 11.55 6.15
N TRP A 91 -9.96 10.93 6.61
CA TRP A 91 -11.23 10.88 5.88
C TRP A 91 -12.28 11.77 6.54
N LYS A 92 -12.87 12.67 5.75
CA LYS A 92 -13.99 13.52 6.17
C LYS A 92 -15.28 12.86 5.72
N ASN A 93 -16.12 12.47 6.68
CA ASN A 93 -17.36 11.74 6.38
C ASN A 93 -18.45 12.62 5.75
N ASN A 94 -18.38 13.95 5.87
CA ASN A 94 -19.41 14.83 5.32
C ASN A 94 -18.88 16.25 5.01
N SER A 95 -19.26 16.81 3.87
CA SER A 95 -18.90 18.18 3.46
C SER A 95 -19.68 19.26 4.23
N HIS A 96 -20.80 18.92 4.87
CA HIS A 96 -21.71 19.90 5.47
C HIS A 96 -21.68 19.95 7.00
N ASN A 97 -20.96 19.04 7.66
CA ASN A 97 -20.77 19.06 9.11
C ASN A 97 -19.32 18.67 9.44
N PHE A 98 -18.51 19.65 9.84
CA PHE A 98 -17.08 19.55 10.17
C PHE A 98 -16.72 18.62 11.35
N LYS A 99 -17.62 17.75 11.81
CA LYS A 99 -17.56 17.20 13.17
C LYS A 99 -16.70 15.95 13.36
N ALA A 100 -16.24 15.27 12.31
CA ALA A 100 -15.29 14.15 12.51
C ALA A 100 -14.39 13.91 11.30
N THR A 101 -13.11 14.24 11.47
CA THR A 101 -12.02 13.69 10.64
C THR A 101 -11.59 12.38 11.29
N TYR A 102 -11.85 11.25 10.64
CA TYR A 102 -11.35 9.94 11.08
C TYR A 102 -10.01 9.67 10.41
N ILE A 103 -9.00 9.24 11.17
CA ILE A 103 -7.70 8.85 10.62
C ILE A 103 -7.67 7.34 10.50
N TYR A 104 -7.41 6.85 9.28
CA TYR A 104 -7.25 5.44 8.96
C TYR A 104 -5.79 5.14 8.68
N TYR A 105 -5.32 4.00 9.17
CA TYR A 105 -3.97 3.51 8.97
C TYR A 105 -4.01 2.22 8.15
N VAL A 106 -3.10 2.10 7.20
CA VAL A 106 -2.93 0.88 6.40
C VAL A 106 -2.05 -0.13 7.14
N SER A 107 -2.05 -1.38 6.70
CA SER A 107 -1.29 -2.47 7.34
C SER A 107 0.23 -2.22 7.43
N GLU A 108 0.80 -1.41 6.55
CA GLU A 108 2.24 -1.04 6.59
C GLU A 108 2.57 0.01 7.68
N GLU A 109 1.56 0.71 8.20
CA GLU A 109 1.69 1.75 9.23
C GLU A 109 1.44 1.21 10.65
N VAL A 110 1.28 -0.10 10.79
CA VAL A 110 1.03 -0.76 12.07
C VAL A 110 1.99 -1.94 12.24
N HIS A 111 2.30 -2.27 13.48
CA HIS A 111 3.05 -3.47 13.84
C HIS A 111 2.27 -4.28 14.88
N GLU A 112 2.50 -5.58 14.91
CA GLU A 112 1.86 -6.46 15.89
C GLU A 112 2.49 -6.22 17.27
N ASP A 113 1.70 -5.73 18.22
CA ASP A 113 2.06 -5.63 19.63
C ASP A 113 0.80 -5.80 20.47
N LYS A 114 0.58 -7.04 20.93
CA LYS A 114 -0.61 -7.42 21.69
C LYS A 114 -0.64 -6.81 23.08
N GLU A 115 0.50 -6.50 23.67
CA GLU A 115 0.57 -5.93 25.02
C GLU A 115 0.23 -4.44 24.98
N ALA A 116 0.91 -3.70 24.10
CA ALA A 116 0.65 -2.28 23.90
C ALA A 116 -0.76 -2.02 23.35
N ALA A 117 -1.27 -2.89 22.46
CA ALA A 117 -2.66 -2.78 21.99
C ALA A 117 -3.69 -2.95 23.12
N LYS A 118 -3.46 -3.91 24.04
CA LYS A 118 -4.32 -4.09 25.23
C LYS A 118 -4.24 -2.89 26.16
N GLU A 119 -3.05 -2.31 26.34
CA GLU A 119 -2.87 -1.11 27.16
C GLU A 119 -3.59 0.10 26.57
N PHE A 120 -3.47 0.31 25.25
CA PHE A 120 -4.21 1.34 24.51
C PHE A 120 -5.74 1.19 24.65
N LEU A 121 -6.25 -0.04 24.61
CA LEU A 121 -7.68 -0.29 24.82
C LEU A 121 -8.12 -0.03 26.28
N LYS A 122 -7.25 -0.29 27.26
CA LYS A 122 -7.54 -0.01 28.68
C LYS A 122 -7.56 1.49 28.96
N SER A 123 -6.63 2.27 28.43
CA SER A 123 -6.58 3.73 28.63
C SER A 123 -7.85 4.40 28.11
N ARG A 124 -8.33 4.02 26.91
CA ARG A 124 -9.59 4.50 26.34
C ARG A 124 -10.85 4.13 27.13
N ARG A 125 -10.83 3.04 27.91
CA ARG A 125 -11.96 2.66 28.77
C ARG A 125 -12.01 3.46 30.06
N LYS A 126 -10.88 3.96 30.56
CA LYS A 126 -10.81 4.82 31.75
C LYS A 126 -11.36 6.22 31.46
N GLU A 127 -11.02 6.81 30.31
CA GLU A 127 -11.56 8.12 29.86
C GLU A 127 -13.09 8.19 29.76
N LYS A 128 -13.79 7.06 29.55
CA LYS A 128 -15.26 7.05 29.42
C LYS A 128 -16.01 6.89 30.75
N LYS A 129 -15.29 6.68 31.86
CA LYS A 129 -15.89 6.44 33.19
C LYS A 129 -15.81 7.65 34.13
N GLU A 130 -15.13 8.73 33.73
CA GLU A 130 -15.26 10.08 34.31
C GLU A 130 -16.31 10.88 33.54
#